data_AF-B0CCM5-F1
#
_entry.id   AF-B0CCM5-F1
#
_cell.length_a   1.000
_cell.length_b   1.000
_cell.length_c   1.000
_cell.angle_alpha   90.00
_cell.angle_beta   90.00
_cell.angle_gamma   90.00
#
_symmetry.space_group_name_H-M   'P 1'
#
loop_
_entity.id
_entity.type
_entity.pdbx_description
1 polymer ?
#
loop_
_entity_poly.entity_id
_entity_poly.type
_entity_poly.pdbx_seq_one_letter_code
_entity_poly.pdbx_strand_id
1 'polypeptide(L)'
;MENVLDWYAQPYDPDEPVVCFDERPCQLIGETRVPRPSKPGRPQRYDHEYERKGTCNIFGFFQPLKSWRHLKVTEHRKSEDFGVCMQYLVDGLFPDAQQVHVVLDNLNTHTPAALYKTFKPDEALRILSRIQFHYTPKHGSWLNMVEFEFSALSRQCLNRRIPDIEKLRHEVTAWEQRRNWDKAMVNWLFTVDDARTKLSRLYPQTTLS
;
A
#
# COMPACT_ATOMS: atom_id res chain seq x y z
N MET A 1 9.77 4.78 -15.21
CA MET A 1 9.67 3.30 -15.16
C MET A 1 10.99 2.72 -14.68
N GLU A 2 12.06 2.89 -15.45
CA GLU A 2 13.40 2.37 -15.08
C GLU A 2 13.83 2.84 -13.68
N ASN A 3 13.64 4.12 -13.34
CA ASN A 3 13.95 4.62 -11.99
C ASN A 3 13.33 3.80 -10.83
N VAL A 4 12.07 3.34 -10.95
CA VAL A 4 11.44 2.50 -9.91
C VAL A 4 12.09 1.11 -9.87
N LEU A 5 12.37 0.54 -11.05
CA LEU A 5 13.00 -0.77 -11.17
C LEU A 5 14.44 -0.76 -10.65
N ASP A 6 15.19 0.32 -10.88
CA ASP A 6 16.55 0.51 -10.38
C ASP A 6 16.57 0.51 -8.85
N TRP A 7 15.62 1.20 -8.21
CA TRP A 7 15.48 1.20 -6.75
C TRP A 7 15.09 -0.16 -6.18
N TYR A 8 14.23 -0.91 -6.87
CA TYR A 8 13.91 -2.29 -6.47
C TYR A 8 15.07 -3.26 -6.64
N ALA A 9 16.03 -2.96 -7.52
CA ALA A 9 17.21 -3.79 -7.75
C ALA A 9 18.38 -3.48 -6.80
N GLN A 10 18.33 -2.37 -6.04
CA GLN A 10 19.36 -2.03 -5.08
C GLN A 10 19.42 -3.05 -3.94
N PRO A 11 20.61 -3.27 -3.33
CA PRO A 11 20.70 -4.01 -2.08
C PRO A 11 19.90 -3.29 -0.99
N TYR A 12 19.47 -4.05 0.01
CA TYR A 12 18.80 -3.46 1.16
C TYR A 12 19.74 -2.53 1.93
N ASP A 13 19.33 -1.27 2.09
CA ASP A 13 19.95 -0.28 2.96
C ASP A 13 18.95 0.15 4.06
N PRO A 14 19.28 0.02 5.36
CA PRO A 14 18.44 0.51 6.44
C PRO A 14 18.37 2.05 6.54
N ASP A 15 19.38 2.78 6.05
CA ASP A 15 19.43 4.25 6.08
C ASP A 15 18.64 4.86 4.91
N GLU A 16 18.51 4.11 3.81
CA GLU A 16 17.77 4.48 2.59
C GLU A 16 16.68 3.45 2.21
N PRO A 17 15.67 3.20 3.07
CA PRO A 17 14.66 2.17 2.80
C PRO A 17 13.74 2.54 1.63
N VAL A 18 13.53 1.58 0.71
CA VAL A 18 12.53 1.67 -0.36
C VAL A 18 11.19 1.15 0.14
N VAL A 19 10.17 2.02 0.15
CA VAL A 19 8.81 1.73 0.64
C VAL A 19 7.79 2.02 -0.45
N CYS A 20 7.06 0.99 -0.85
CA CYS A 20 5.88 1.09 -1.69
C CYS A 20 4.71 1.62 -0.87
N PHE A 21 4.00 2.62 -1.38
CA PHE A 21 2.86 3.25 -0.73
C PHE A 21 1.68 3.33 -1.69
N ASP A 22 0.50 2.96 -1.21
CA ASP A 22 -0.76 3.12 -1.93
C ASP A 22 -1.94 2.98 -0.96
N GLU A 23 -3.16 3.16 -1.47
CA GLU A 23 -4.37 2.96 -0.71
C GLU A 23 -5.41 2.09 -1.39
N ARG A 24 -6.22 1.45 -0.56
CA ARG A 24 -7.31 0.59 -1.01
C ARG A 24 -8.62 0.98 -0.34
N PRO A 25 -9.67 1.30 -1.13
CA PRO A 25 -11.02 1.43 -0.57
C PRO A 25 -11.56 0.07 -0.11
N CYS A 26 -12.24 0.07 1.03
CA CYS A 26 -12.87 -1.11 1.62
C CYS A 26 -14.33 -0.82 2.01
N GLN A 27 -15.21 -1.80 1.83
CA GLN A 27 -16.62 -1.69 2.22
C GLN A 27 -16.84 -2.38 3.56
N LEU A 28 -17.57 -1.72 4.45
CA LEU A 28 -18.03 -2.33 5.69
C LEU A 28 -19.37 -3.02 5.41
N ILE A 29 -19.41 -4.33 5.66
CA ILE A 29 -20.54 -5.20 5.32
C ILE A 29 -20.95 -5.99 6.55
N GLY A 30 -22.19 -5.78 6.98
CA GLY A 30 -22.83 -6.52 8.05
C GLY A 30 -23.71 -7.66 7.56
N GLU A 31 -24.00 -8.58 8.47
CA GLU A 31 -24.99 -9.63 8.31
C GLU A 31 -26.39 -9.07 8.60
N THR A 32 -27.38 -9.34 7.74
CA THR A 32 -28.78 -9.01 8.05
C THR A 32 -29.43 -10.04 8.98
N ARG A 33 -28.88 -11.26 9.05
CA ARG A 33 -29.38 -12.38 9.85
C ARG A 33 -28.23 -13.12 10.51
N VAL A 34 -28.47 -13.66 11.71
CA VAL A 34 -27.46 -14.46 12.43
C VAL A 34 -27.08 -15.69 11.58
N PRO A 35 -25.79 -15.85 11.19
CA PRO A 35 -25.36 -16.99 10.39
C PRO A 35 -25.62 -18.31 11.14
N ARG A 36 -26.07 -19.34 10.41
CA ARG A 36 -26.28 -20.66 11.02
C ARG A 36 -24.93 -21.31 11.32
N PRO A 37 -24.70 -21.83 12.54
CA PRO A 37 -23.42 -22.40 12.93
C PRO A 37 -23.04 -23.57 12.02
N SER A 38 -21.74 -23.78 11.85
CA SER A 38 -21.22 -24.95 11.15
C SER A 38 -21.61 -26.24 11.87
N LYS A 39 -21.72 -27.34 11.12
CA LYS A 39 -21.87 -28.70 11.64
C LYS A 39 -20.79 -29.58 11.00
N PRO A 40 -20.43 -30.74 11.57
CA PRO A 40 -19.51 -31.68 10.92
C PRO A 40 -19.94 -31.94 9.46
N GLY A 41 -19.03 -31.70 8.51
CA GLY A 41 -19.30 -31.83 7.07
C GLY A 41 -20.17 -30.72 6.44
N ARG A 42 -20.55 -29.67 7.17
CA ARG A 42 -21.35 -28.55 6.66
C ARG A 42 -20.71 -27.20 7.01
N PRO A 43 -20.20 -26.43 6.03
CA PRO A 43 -19.66 -25.11 6.30
C PRO A 43 -20.74 -24.18 6.85
N GLN A 44 -20.31 -23.13 7.56
CA GLN A 44 -21.19 -22.07 8.02
C GLN A 44 -21.96 -21.47 6.83
N ARG A 45 -23.27 -21.23 7.01
CA ARG A 45 -24.12 -20.66 5.97
C ARG A 45 -24.49 -19.24 6.34
N TYR A 46 -24.29 -18.34 5.38
CA TYR A 46 -24.67 -16.94 5.44
C TYR A 46 -25.91 -16.71 4.58
N ASP A 47 -26.71 -15.74 4.96
CA ASP A 47 -27.78 -15.28 4.09
C ASP A 47 -27.18 -14.51 2.89
N HIS A 48 -27.83 -14.55 1.74
CA HIS A 48 -27.39 -13.76 0.59
C HIS A 48 -27.57 -12.26 0.86
N GLU A 49 -28.58 -11.87 1.63
CA GLU A 49 -28.78 -10.48 2.04
C GLU A 49 -27.63 -10.00 2.95
N TYR A 50 -27.18 -8.76 2.73
CA TYR A 50 -26.18 -8.09 3.54
C TYR A 50 -26.56 -6.62 3.75
N GLU A 51 -26.04 -6.03 4.82
CA GLU A 51 -26.22 -4.61 5.12
C GLU A 51 -24.92 -3.87 4.81
N ARG A 52 -25.00 -2.79 4.00
CA ARG A 52 -23.84 -1.93 3.74
C ARG A 52 -23.72 -0.88 4.83
N LYS A 53 -22.63 -0.93 5.59
CA LYS A 53 -22.37 -0.05 6.74
C LYS A 53 -21.39 1.09 6.43
N GLY A 54 -21.32 1.47 5.16
CA GLY A 54 -20.43 2.52 4.66
C GLY A 54 -19.13 1.98 4.05
N THR A 55 -18.17 2.89 3.89
CA THR A 55 -16.87 2.63 3.28
C THR A 55 -15.77 3.22 4.13
N CYS A 56 -14.59 2.60 4.08
CA CYS A 56 -13.37 3.05 4.71
C CYS A 56 -12.20 2.88 3.73
N ASN A 57 -10.99 3.16 4.20
CA ASN A 57 -9.78 3.06 3.42
C ASN A 57 -8.69 2.31 4.19
N ILE A 58 -7.78 1.66 3.46
CA ILE A 58 -6.60 1.02 4.01
C ILE A 58 -5.38 1.57 3.27
N PHE A 59 -4.54 2.33 3.96
CA PHE A 59 -3.22 2.69 3.44
C PHE A 59 -2.25 1.54 3.66
N GLY A 60 -1.45 1.23 2.65
CA GLY A 60 -0.42 0.20 2.70
C GLY A 60 0.97 0.80 2.58
N PHE A 61 1.86 0.38 3.48
CA PHE A 61 3.30 0.59 3.39
C PHE A 61 3.94 -0.77 3.21
N PHE A 62 4.71 -0.97 2.15
CA PHE A 62 5.39 -2.23 1.89
C PHE A 62 6.85 -2.00 1.55
N GLN A 63 7.75 -2.56 2.35
CA GLN A 63 9.18 -2.57 2.10
C GLN A 63 9.56 -3.94 1.50
N PRO A 64 9.66 -4.07 0.16
CA PRO A 64 9.84 -5.35 -0.50
C PRO A 64 11.16 -6.04 -0.11
N LEU A 65 12.26 -5.28 -0.02
CA LEU A 65 13.60 -5.82 0.24
C LEU A 65 13.75 -6.44 1.64
N LYS A 66 13.02 -5.92 2.62
CA LYS A 66 12.95 -6.50 3.98
C LYS A 66 11.86 -7.54 4.10
N SER A 67 10.99 -7.63 3.09
CA SER A 67 9.69 -8.29 3.17
C SER A 67 9.04 -7.86 4.46
N TRP A 68 8.71 -6.58 4.57
CA TRP A 68 8.06 -5.94 5.72
C TRP A 68 6.86 -5.11 5.24
N ARG A 69 5.77 -5.05 6.01
CA ARG A 69 4.59 -4.24 5.68
C ARG A 69 3.95 -3.64 6.90
N HIS A 70 3.26 -2.53 6.69
CA HIS A 70 2.35 -1.93 7.64
C HIS A 70 1.05 -1.50 6.95
N LEU A 71 -0.10 -1.76 7.57
CA LEU A 71 -1.41 -1.38 7.04
C LEU A 71 -2.14 -0.47 8.02
N LYS A 72 -2.62 0.68 7.54
CA LYS A 72 -3.35 1.67 8.33
C LYS A 72 -4.77 1.82 7.84
N VAL A 73 -5.74 1.39 8.66
CA VAL A 73 -7.17 1.53 8.36
C VAL A 73 -7.66 2.92 8.79
N THR A 74 -8.16 3.69 7.83
CA THR A 74 -8.68 5.05 8.01
C THR A 74 -10.13 5.13 7.55
N GLU A 75 -10.88 6.12 8.04
CA GLU A 75 -12.24 6.34 7.56
C GLU A 75 -12.25 6.87 6.13
N HIS A 76 -11.23 7.64 5.76
CA HIS A 76 -11.14 8.38 4.49
C HIS A 76 -9.74 8.27 3.88
N ARG A 77 -9.61 8.75 2.63
CA ARG A 77 -8.34 8.88 1.89
C ARG A 77 -8.13 10.31 1.38
N LYS A 78 -8.28 11.29 2.26
CA LYS A 78 -8.08 12.70 1.91
C LYS A 78 -6.59 13.00 1.74
N SER A 79 -6.30 14.14 1.11
CA SER A 79 -4.92 14.63 0.97
C SER A 79 -4.24 14.80 2.34
N GLU A 80 -5.01 15.17 3.36
CA GLU A 80 -4.56 15.31 4.73
C GLU A 80 -4.18 13.95 5.35
N ASP A 81 -4.94 12.89 5.03
CA ASP A 81 -4.62 11.53 5.48
C ASP A 81 -3.30 11.04 4.87
N PHE A 82 -3.04 11.36 3.60
CA PHE A 82 -1.75 11.12 2.95
C PHE A 82 -0.63 11.87 3.67
N GLY A 83 -0.83 13.15 4.00
CA GLY A 83 0.16 13.95 4.73
C GLY A 83 0.52 13.31 6.08
N VAL A 84 -0.48 12.90 6.86
CA VAL A 84 -0.29 12.19 8.12
C VAL A 84 0.41 10.83 7.92
N CYS A 85 0.15 10.13 6.82
CA CYS A 85 0.85 8.89 6.50
C CYS A 85 2.33 9.11 6.21
N MET A 86 2.69 10.18 5.49
CA MET A 86 4.08 10.53 5.21
C MET A 86 4.84 10.98 6.46
N GLN A 87 4.20 11.75 7.35
CA GLN A 87 4.79 12.07 8.66
C GLN A 87 5.03 10.79 9.47
N TYR A 88 4.02 9.92 9.58
CA TYR A 88 4.13 8.67 10.32
C TYR A 88 5.20 7.73 9.74
N LEU A 89 5.39 7.76 8.41
CA LEU A 89 6.45 7.00 7.76
C LEU A 89 7.83 7.40 8.27
N VAL A 90 8.13 8.71 8.32
CA VAL A 90 9.46 9.18 8.70
C VAL A 90 9.65 9.23 10.21
N ASP A 91 8.61 9.52 11.00
CA ASP A 91 8.74 9.69 12.45
C ASP A 91 8.46 8.40 13.24
N GLY A 92 7.61 7.52 12.70
CA GLY A 92 7.15 6.31 13.38
C GLY A 92 7.77 5.03 12.82
N LEU A 93 7.67 4.83 11.50
CA LEU A 93 8.10 3.58 10.87
C LEU A 93 9.61 3.53 10.62
N PHE A 94 10.21 4.65 10.20
CA PHE A 94 11.63 4.77 9.89
C PHE A 94 12.27 6.02 10.54
N PRO A 95 12.20 6.18 11.88
CA PRO A 95 12.74 7.33 12.59
C PRO A 95 14.24 7.54 12.36
N ASP A 96 15.00 6.45 12.21
CA ASP A 96 16.46 6.48 12.10
C ASP A 96 16.97 6.57 10.66
N ALA A 97 16.09 6.41 9.66
CA ALA A 97 16.50 6.48 8.25
C ALA A 97 16.90 7.91 7.86
N GLN A 98 17.96 8.04 7.08
CA GLN A 98 18.40 9.34 6.58
C GLN A 98 17.42 9.86 5.52
N GLN A 99 16.99 8.98 4.61
CA GLN A 99 16.01 9.30 3.58
C GLN A 99 15.15 8.06 3.26
N VAL A 100 13.83 8.23 3.13
CA VAL A 100 12.92 7.15 2.76
C VAL A 100 12.52 7.31 1.29
N HIS A 101 12.76 6.27 0.48
CA HIS A 101 12.40 6.24 -0.93
C HIS A 101 10.99 5.71 -1.11
N VAL A 102 10.04 6.58 -1.41
CA VAL A 102 8.63 6.23 -1.47
C VAL A 102 8.21 5.99 -2.92
N VAL A 103 7.88 4.74 -3.26
CA VAL A 103 7.30 4.39 -4.56
C VAL A 103 5.78 4.46 -4.47
N LEU A 104 5.15 5.24 -5.36
CA LEU A 104 3.71 5.47 -5.35
C LEU A 104 3.16 5.77 -6.74
N ASP A 105 1.84 5.69 -6.89
CA ASP A 105 1.17 6.04 -8.14
C ASP A 105 1.04 7.58 -8.32
N ASN A 106 0.33 8.03 -9.35
CA ASN A 106 0.19 9.47 -9.68
C ASN A 106 -1.15 10.05 -9.20
N LEU A 107 -1.73 9.52 -8.12
CA LEU A 107 -2.96 10.07 -7.57
C LEU A 107 -2.76 11.56 -7.20
N ASN A 108 -3.80 12.37 -7.36
CA ASN A 108 -3.70 13.82 -7.13
C ASN A 108 -3.36 14.20 -5.68
N THR A 109 -3.59 13.30 -4.72
CA THR A 109 -3.20 13.44 -3.31
C THR A 109 -1.74 13.10 -3.06
N HIS A 110 -1.11 12.34 -3.95
CA HIS A 110 0.28 11.87 -3.86
C HIS A 110 1.24 12.96 -4.31
N THR A 111 1.27 14.08 -3.57
CA THR A 111 2.11 15.22 -3.90
C THR A 111 2.72 15.84 -2.65
N PRO A 112 3.90 16.49 -2.76
CA PRO A 112 4.46 17.28 -1.67
C PRO A 112 3.52 18.38 -1.15
N ALA A 113 2.64 18.91 -2.00
CA ALA A 113 1.65 19.90 -1.61
C ALA A 113 0.69 19.39 -0.53
N ALA A 114 0.44 18.08 -0.46
CA ALA A 114 -0.36 17.49 0.59
C ALA A 114 0.26 17.69 1.98
N LEU A 115 1.60 17.69 2.10
CA LEU A 115 2.29 17.98 3.36
C LEU A 115 2.03 19.42 3.81
N TYR A 116 2.17 20.39 2.91
CA TYR A 116 1.90 21.80 3.19
C TYR A 116 0.41 22.10 3.43
N LYS A 117 -0.49 21.28 2.90
CA LYS A 117 -1.91 21.34 3.23
C LYS A 117 -2.19 20.85 4.66
N THR A 118 -1.39 19.91 5.15
CA THR A 118 -1.64 19.20 6.42
C THR A 118 -0.92 19.83 7.60
N PHE A 119 0.30 20.33 7.39
CA PHE A 119 1.20 20.79 8.43
C PHE A 119 1.67 22.24 8.21
N LYS A 120 2.23 22.84 9.26
CA LYS A 120 2.91 24.13 9.14
C LYS A 120 4.10 24.02 8.18
N PRO A 121 4.49 25.10 7.48
CA PRO A 121 5.55 25.06 6.47
C PRO A 121 6.87 24.42 6.94
N ASP A 122 7.34 24.75 8.15
CA ASP A 122 8.60 24.21 8.68
C ASP A 122 8.52 22.69 8.91
N GLU A 123 7.38 22.20 9.40
CA GLU A 123 7.15 20.77 9.63
C GLU A 123 6.97 20.01 8.31
N ALA A 124 6.21 20.57 7.36
CA ALA A 124 6.05 20.01 6.03
C ALA A 124 7.41 19.88 5.32
N LEU A 125 8.28 20.90 5.43
CA LEU A 125 9.61 20.87 4.86
C LEU A 125 10.52 19.83 5.54
N ARG A 126 10.46 19.70 6.87
CA ARG A 126 11.20 18.66 7.63
C ARG A 126 10.81 17.24 7.20
N ILE A 127 9.52 16.99 7.04
CA ILE A 127 9.05 15.68 6.57
C ILE A 127 9.51 15.45 5.12
N LEU A 128 9.32 16.44 4.25
CA LEU A 128 9.67 16.33 2.84
C LEU A 128 11.18 16.14 2.64
N SER A 129 12.03 16.75 3.46
CA SER A 129 13.49 16.58 3.36
C SER A 129 13.96 15.16 3.65
N ARG A 130 13.12 14.35 4.31
CA ARG A 130 13.39 12.93 4.61
C ARG A 130 12.75 11.97 3.61
N ILE A 131 12.07 12.46 2.57
CA ILE A 131 11.34 11.63 1.61
C ILE A 131 11.79 11.94 0.19
N GLN A 132 12.12 10.90 -0.56
CA GLN A 132 12.29 10.95 -2.01
C GLN A 132 11.15 10.19 -2.68
N PHE A 133 10.30 10.90 -3.44
CA PHE A 133 9.18 10.27 -4.16
C PHE A 133 9.64 9.69 -5.51
N HIS A 134 9.16 8.48 -5.80
CA HIS A 134 9.36 7.75 -7.05
C HIS A 134 7.99 7.37 -7.64
N TYR A 135 7.54 8.15 -8.61
CA TYR A 135 6.24 7.92 -9.23
C TYR A 135 6.31 6.79 -10.25
N THR A 136 5.36 5.85 -10.19
CA THR A 136 5.16 4.90 -11.28
C THR A 136 4.80 5.65 -12.57
N PRO A 137 5.00 5.07 -13.77
CA PRO A 137 4.44 5.62 -15.00
C PRO A 137 2.92 5.79 -14.90
N LYS A 138 2.36 6.74 -15.66
CA LYS A 138 0.90 6.84 -15.83
C LYS A 138 0.37 5.51 -16.35
N HIS A 139 -0.74 5.03 -15.77
CA HIS A 139 -1.30 3.69 -16.03
C HIS A 139 -0.37 2.51 -15.69
N GLY A 140 0.70 2.77 -14.94
CA GLY A 140 1.70 1.78 -14.51
C GLY A 140 1.60 1.41 -13.04
N SER A 141 0.43 1.52 -12.40
CA SER A 141 0.25 1.20 -10.98
C SER A 141 0.61 -0.26 -10.64
N TRP A 142 0.56 -1.17 -11.63
CA TRP A 142 1.02 -2.55 -11.49
C TRP A 142 2.51 -2.69 -11.10
N LEU A 143 3.32 -1.63 -11.23
CA LEU A 143 4.71 -1.58 -10.75
C LEU A 143 4.82 -1.29 -9.25
N ASN A 144 3.74 -0.83 -8.61
CA ASN A 144 3.72 -0.57 -7.18
C ASN A 144 3.54 -1.88 -6.42
N MET A 145 4.58 -2.41 -5.77
CA MET A 145 4.52 -3.77 -5.22
C MET A 145 3.54 -3.92 -4.04
N VAL A 146 3.09 -2.83 -3.42
CA VAL A 146 2.07 -2.88 -2.37
C VAL A 146 0.73 -3.45 -2.87
N GLU A 147 0.46 -3.39 -4.17
CA GLU A 147 -0.72 -4.00 -4.80
C GLU A 147 -0.77 -5.53 -4.60
N PHE A 148 0.38 -6.21 -4.51
CA PHE A 148 0.43 -7.63 -4.18
C PHE A 148 -0.02 -7.89 -2.74
N GLU A 149 0.36 -7.01 -1.82
CA GLU A 149 -0.05 -7.08 -0.42
C GLU A 149 -1.55 -6.82 -0.28
N PHE A 150 -2.10 -5.86 -1.01
CA PHE A 150 -3.55 -5.67 -1.09
C PHE A 150 -4.27 -6.87 -1.70
N SER A 151 -3.74 -7.46 -2.76
CA SER A 151 -4.30 -8.70 -3.33
C SER A 151 -4.30 -9.84 -2.31
N ALA A 152 -3.21 -10.01 -1.55
CA ALA A 152 -3.12 -11.02 -0.50
C ALA A 152 -4.11 -10.74 0.64
N LEU A 153 -4.16 -9.50 1.12
CA LEU A 153 -5.10 -9.05 2.15
C LEU A 153 -6.56 -9.32 1.73
N SER A 154 -6.89 -9.06 0.46
CA SER A 154 -8.22 -9.34 -0.10
C SER A 154 -8.61 -10.80 0.04
N ARG A 155 -7.68 -11.69 -0.32
CA ARG A 155 -7.93 -13.13 -0.41
C ARG A 155 -7.90 -13.81 0.96
N GLN A 156 -7.11 -13.28 1.88
CA GLN A 156 -6.82 -13.92 3.16
C GLN A 156 -7.60 -13.33 4.33
N CYS A 157 -7.95 -12.03 4.28
CA CYS A 157 -8.57 -11.33 5.40
C CYS A 157 -9.95 -10.73 5.05
N LEU A 158 -10.04 -10.06 3.89
CA LEU A 158 -11.23 -9.28 3.49
C LEU A 158 -12.24 -10.07 2.66
N ASN A 159 -12.04 -11.37 2.45
CA ASN A 159 -12.96 -12.25 1.72
C ASN A 159 -14.20 -12.66 2.54
N ARG A 160 -14.56 -11.86 3.54
CA ARG A 160 -15.67 -12.09 4.48
C ARG A 160 -16.31 -10.77 4.89
N ARG A 161 -17.49 -10.85 5.50
CA ARG A 161 -18.27 -9.70 5.97
C ARG A 161 -17.64 -9.13 7.25
N ILE A 162 -17.27 -7.85 7.23
CA ILE A 162 -16.72 -7.10 8.36
C ILE A 162 -17.58 -5.84 8.55
N PRO A 163 -18.43 -5.78 9.60
CA PRO A 163 -19.48 -4.76 9.73
C PRO A 163 -18.98 -3.39 10.16
N ASP A 164 -17.86 -3.29 10.86
CA ASP A 164 -17.40 -2.07 11.49
C ASP A 164 -15.89 -1.89 11.38
N ILE A 165 -15.45 -0.63 11.47
CA ILE A 165 -14.06 -0.24 11.24
C ILE A 165 -13.11 -0.73 12.32
N GLU A 166 -13.57 -0.87 13.57
CA GLU A 166 -12.74 -1.35 14.68
C GLU A 166 -12.42 -2.83 14.51
N LYS A 167 -13.42 -3.63 14.11
CA LYS A 167 -13.18 -5.01 13.73
C LYS A 167 -12.25 -5.10 12.51
N LEU A 168 -12.44 -4.25 11.51
CA LEU A 168 -11.54 -4.21 10.36
C LEU A 168 -10.09 -3.92 10.77
N ARG A 169 -9.87 -2.93 11.67
CA ARG A 169 -8.55 -2.63 12.25
C ARG A 169 -7.95 -3.86 12.90
N HIS A 170 -8.68 -4.51 13.80
CA HIS A 170 -8.19 -5.69 14.50
C HIS A 170 -7.78 -6.82 13.55
N GLU A 171 -8.63 -7.13 12.56
CA GLU A 171 -8.40 -8.22 11.62
C GLU A 171 -7.23 -7.92 10.66
N VAL A 172 -7.12 -6.67 10.20
CA VAL A 172 -6.01 -6.20 9.36
C VAL A 172 -4.69 -6.24 10.15
N THR A 173 -4.68 -5.78 11.41
CA THR A 173 -3.50 -5.86 12.27
C THR A 173 -3.07 -7.30 12.53
N ALA A 174 -3.99 -8.21 12.82
CA ALA A 174 -3.68 -9.62 13.02
C ALA A 174 -3.11 -10.26 11.75
N TRP A 175 -3.68 -9.94 10.59
CA TRP A 175 -3.18 -10.40 9.29
C TRP A 175 -1.77 -9.87 9.01
N GLU A 176 -1.54 -8.57 9.22
CA GLU A 176 -0.25 -7.90 9.05
C GLU A 176 0.82 -8.56 9.93
N GLN A 177 0.53 -8.76 11.22
CA GLN A 177 1.47 -9.38 12.17
C GLN A 177 1.87 -10.79 11.75
N ARG A 178 0.91 -11.64 11.35
CA ARG A 178 1.21 -12.99 10.87
C ARG A 178 2.08 -12.94 9.62
N ARG A 179 1.74 -12.09 8.65
CA ARG A 179 2.48 -12.00 7.38
C ARG A 179 3.89 -11.42 7.56
N ASN A 180 4.05 -10.50 8.51
CA ASN A 180 5.34 -10.01 8.99
C ASN A 180 6.17 -11.10 9.66
N TRP A 181 5.57 -11.88 10.55
CA TRP A 181 6.22 -13.00 11.23
C TRP A 181 6.72 -14.06 10.24
N ASP A 182 5.88 -14.41 9.26
CA ASP A 182 6.20 -15.39 8.22
C ASP A 182 7.24 -14.88 7.20
N LYS A 183 7.64 -13.60 7.28
CA LYS A 183 8.50 -12.92 6.29
C LYS A 183 8.03 -13.15 4.86
N ALA A 184 6.71 -13.09 4.64
CA ALA A 184 6.14 -13.38 3.33
C ALA A 184 6.72 -12.41 2.29
N MET A 185 7.30 -12.96 1.23
CA MET A 185 8.00 -12.22 0.18
C MET A 185 7.11 -12.02 -1.04
N VAL A 186 7.35 -10.94 -1.77
CA VAL A 186 6.86 -10.76 -3.14
C VAL A 186 8.00 -11.17 -4.06
N ASN A 187 7.83 -12.27 -4.81
CA ASN A 187 8.82 -12.70 -5.79
C ASN A 187 8.69 -11.83 -7.05
N TRP A 188 9.47 -10.76 -7.11
CA TRP A 188 9.48 -9.83 -8.23
C TRP A 188 10.55 -10.22 -9.25
N LEU A 189 10.11 -10.52 -10.47
CA LEU A 189 10.99 -10.98 -11.55
C LEU A 189 11.10 -9.99 -12.72
N PHE A 190 10.42 -8.85 -12.65
CA PHE A 190 10.36 -7.89 -13.76
C PHE A 190 11.51 -6.88 -13.66
N THR A 191 12.49 -7.01 -14.54
CA THR A 191 13.71 -6.21 -14.53
C THR A 191 13.65 -5.00 -15.48
N VAL A 192 14.68 -4.14 -15.45
CA VAL A 192 14.85 -3.08 -16.46
C VAL A 192 14.99 -3.67 -17.87
N ASP A 193 15.70 -4.78 -18.03
CA ASP A 193 15.85 -5.45 -19.34
C ASP A 193 14.52 -6.02 -19.84
N ASP A 194 13.70 -6.56 -18.94
CA ASP A 194 12.32 -6.92 -19.26
C ASP A 194 11.51 -5.71 -19.73
N ALA A 195 11.65 -4.56 -19.05
CA ALA A 195 10.96 -3.34 -19.41
C ALA A 195 11.37 -2.84 -20.81
N ARG A 196 12.67 -2.77 -21.09
CA ARG A 196 13.20 -2.37 -22.40
C ARG A 196 12.73 -3.30 -23.52
N THR A 197 12.62 -4.59 -23.25
CA THR A 197 12.17 -5.58 -24.23
C THR A 197 10.65 -5.56 -24.42
N LYS A 198 9.88 -5.77 -23.34
CA LYS A 198 8.43 -5.97 -23.37
C LYS A 198 7.66 -4.68 -23.59
N LEU A 199 8.24 -3.54 -23.20
CA LEU A 199 7.62 -2.21 -23.28
C LEU A 199 8.40 -1.28 -24.21
N SER A 200 9.14 -1.84 -25.17
CA SER A 200 9.93 -1.11 -26.18
C SER A 200 9.17 0.03 -26.86
N ARG A 201 7.86 -0.14 -27.10
CA ARG A 201 6.97 0.88 -27.69
C ARG A 201 6.81 2.16 -26.84
N LEU A 202 7.11 2.10 -25.55
CA LEU A 202 7.04 3.24 -24.63
C LEU A 202 8.36 4.03 -24.55
N TYR A 203 9.45 3.47 -25.09
CA TYR A 203 10.71 4.19 -25.22
C TYR A 203 10.67 5.07 -26.48
N PRO A 204 11.24 6.29 -26.44
CA PRO A 204 11.34 7.13 -27.62
C PRO A 204 12.06 6.36 -28.74
N GLN A 205 11.44 6.27 -29.91
CA GLN A 205 12.16 5.78 -31.08
C GLN A 205 13.26 6.79 -31.40
N THR A 206 14.50 6.42 -31.16
CA THR A 206 15.65 7.24 -31.52
C THR A 206 15.81 7.15 -33.03
N THR A 207 15.12 8.02 -33.77
CA THR A 207 15.43 8.24 -35.18
C THR A 207 16.73 9.03 -35.21
N LEU A 208 17.86 8.32 -35.27
CA LEU A 208 19.13 8.93 -35.61
C LEU A 208 19.03 9.40 -37.07
N SER A 209 18.84 10.71 -37.25
CA SER A 209 19.00 11.42 -38.53
C SER A 209 20.46 11.70 -38.80
#